data_AF-A0A372NVV1-F1
#
_entry.id   AF-A0A372NVV1-F1
#
_cell.length_a   1.000
_cell.length_b   1.000
_cell.length_c   1.000
_cell.angle_alpha   90.00
_cell.angle_beta   90.00
_cell.angle_gamma   90.00
#
_symmetry.space_group_name_H-M   'P 1'
#
loop_
_entity.id
_entity.type
_entity.pdbx_description
1 polymer ?
#
loop_
_entity_poly.entity_id
_entity_poly.type
_entity_poly.pdbx_seq_one_letter_code
_entity_poly.pdbx_strand_id
1 'polypeptide(L)'
;MSIVNTEPQIAHQKLNDFLARWPLTAVEAMNLPDYSQAGNPDTFTYWLEHGSVAIGEIGGHPSSKFGIWSRATDKEGVSPAYLETAEYKWFKKYGPDPEGSFQRVKALIIAIIRNAQAGNFAAIDSIDINSMVKWKLAFIYSNYRLLPIYAKEIIRKIAKHFEYEDYATAPLSELYQFILSKKEADEELFDFSSKYYRLAKAIPERNYYIIGSKYGDDNGNDVVDVFPDMLEKSAVSTGFFWDTDFSSLVGQDHTSISKWINQHVPYDQPKFDTSARTFKYFLNLKKGDLIAVKSHGRFNNLTIIAYAEVTEVNGSVYRFGDPVLGHLIHVNFLETGLRIDTGLNYALTIHHIIPGEKEGHFEKIFGSYAITGTSDEFALEELTQDDITDEEPLEDDIRTKDTSTFTRNIETTQLVRQVHNQIQNGFAQYLKRTFPQDKVGTERKRIDIWRRNDDSFYIYEVKPYNSAFACIREALGQLTDYAFSKRTLLEKYLVVVGTQPPDDRELRYLKFLKENIGLKLSYECYSIEEDCSIIYS
;
A
#
# COMPACT_ATOMS: atom_id res chain seq x y z
N MET A 1 -1.91 12.44 -9.05
CA MET A 1 -0.45 12.68 -9.20
C MET A 1 -0.07 14.16 -9.28
N SER A 2 -1.01 15.05 -9.62
CA SER A 2 -0.67 16.34 -10.22
C SER A 2 0.05 17.37 -9.34
N ILE A 3 -0.33 17.58 -8.08
CA ILE A 3 0.29 18.66 -7.28
C ILE A 3 1.77 18.41 -7.03
N VAL A 4 2.16 17.14 -6.91
CA VAL A 4 3.49 16.65 -6.54
C VAL A 4 4.58 17.08 -7.52
N ASN A 5 4.22 17.23 -8.80
CA ASN A 5 5.15 17.49 -9.91
C ASN A 5 4.86 18.82 -10.62
N THR A 6 3.94 19.63 -10.10
CA THR A 6 3.55 20.90 -10.73
C THR A 6 4.32 22.05 -10.08
N GLU A 7 4.96 22.89 -10.90
CA GLU A 7 5.56 24.14 -10.42
C GLU A 7 4.48 25.07 -9.83
N PRO A 8 4.70 25.70 -8.66
CA PRO A 8 3.70 26.56 -8.01
C PRO A 8 3.10 27.62 -8.94
N GLN A 9 3.89 28.22 -9.83
CA GLN A 9 3.42 29.22 -10.79
C GLN A 9 2.32 28.68 -11.72
N ILE A 10 2.46 27.42 -12.18
CA ILE A 10 1.45 26.75 -13.01
C ILE A 10 0.18 26.52 -12.21
N ALA A 11 0.31 26.12 -10.93
CA ALA A 11 -0.81 25.89 -10.04
C ALA A 11 -1.58 27.20 -9.76
N HIS A 12 -0.88 28.30 -9.48
CA HIS A 12 -1.48 29.64 -9.35
C HIS A 12 -2.21 30.07 -10.64
N GLN A 13 -1.57 29.91 -11.80
CA GLN A 13 -2.20 30.24 -13.08
C GLN A 13 -3.47 29.43 -13.31
N LYS A 14 -3.46 28.13 -13.02
CA LYS A 14 -4.63 27.26 -13.20
C LYS A 14 -5.77 27.59 -12.25
N LEU A 15 -5.46 28.00 -11.02
CA LEU A 15 -6.49 28.52 -10.12
C LEU A 15 -7.12 29.80 -10.66
N ASN A 16 -6.32 30.72 -11.18
CA ASN A 16 -6.80 31.96 -11.79
C ASN A 16 -7.65 31.69 -13.04
N ASP A 17 -7.21 30.79 -13.93
CA ASP A 17 -7.96 30.37 -15.12
C ASP A 17 -9.35 29.83 -14.71
N PHE A 18 -9.40 28.97 -13.68
CA PHE A 18 -10.64 28.39 -13.19
C PHE A 18 -11.58 29.48 -12.64
N LEU A 19 -11.07 30.37 -11.78
CA LEU A 19 -11.87 31.45 -11.17
C LEU A 19 -12.33 32.49 -12.19
N ALA A 20 -11.56 32.70 -13.27
CA ALA A 20 -11.96 33.57 -14.37
C ALA A 20 -13.12 32.97 -15.19
N ARG A 21 -13.09 31.64 -15.43
CA ARG A 21 -14.16 30.95 -16.17
C ARG A 21 -15.41 30.69 -15.35
N TRP A 22 -15.24 30.40 -14.05
CA TRP A 22 -16.31 30.02 -13.13
C TRP A 22 -16.31 30.90 -11.87
N PRO A 23 -16.46 32.23 -11.97
CA PRO A 23 -16.75 33.04 -10.78
C PRO A 23 -18.10 32.63 -10.18
N LEU A 24 -18.36 32.98 -8.92
CA LEU A 24 -19.63 32.64 -8.23
C LEU A 24 -20.86 33.05 -9.07
N THR A 25 -20.82 34.22 -9.73
CA THR A 25 -21.89 34.69 -10.61
C THR A 25 -22.14 33.76 -11.80
N ALA A 26 -21.10 33.20 -12.40
CA ALA A 26 -21.23 32.21 -13.48
C ALA A 26 -21.77 30.88 -12.94
N VAL A 27 -21.33 30.45 -11.75
CA VAL A 27 -21.87 29.25 -11.08
C VAL A 27 -23.35 29.43 -10.73
N GLU A 28 -23.77 30.63 -10.31
CA GLU A 28 -25.18 30.96 -10.06
C GLU A 28 -26.02 31.00 -11.34
N ALA A 29 -25.42 31.37 -12.48
CA ALA A 29 -26.09 31.42 -13.77
C ALA A 29 -26.08 30.08 -14.54
N MET A 30 -25.18 29.15 -14.21
CA MET A 30 -24.97 27.92 -14.99
C MET A 30 -26.24 27.07 -15.09
N ASN A 31 -26.50 26.52 -16.27
CA ASN A 31 -27.54 25.51 -16.50
C ASN A 31 -26.95 24.09 -16.46
N LEU A 32 -27.78 23.06 -16.66
CA LEU A 32 -27.33 21.66 -16.60
C LEU A 32 -26.27 21.32 -17.69
N PRO A 33 -26.43 21.70 -18.97
CA PRO A 33 -25.37 21.55 -19.97
C PRO A 33 -24.04 22.24 -19.62
N ASP A 34 -24.10 23.46 -19.08
CA ASP A 34 -22.92 24.19 -18.60
C ASP A 34 -22.23 23.45 -17.44
N TYR A 35 -22.99 22.73 -16.64
CA TYR A 35 -22.50 21.94 -15.52
C TYR A 35 -21.82 20.65 -15.98
N SER A 36 -22.49 19.85 -16.82
CA SER A 36 -22.00 18.57 -17.30
C SER A 36 -22.60 18.23 -18.67
N GLN A 37 -21.74 18.05 -19.67
CA GLN A 37 -22.15 17.66 -21.02
C GLN A 37 -21.04 16.84 -21.68
N ALA A 38 -21.39 15.64 -22.16
CA ALA A 38 -20.45 14.69 -22.72
C ALA A 38 -19.84 15.27 -24.01
N GLY A 39 -18.51 15.16 -24.14
CA GLY A 39 -17.78 15.72 -25.28
C GLY A 39 -17.55 17.24 -25.24
N ASN A 40 -18.07 17.94 -24.22
CA ASN A 40 -17.83 19.37 -24.04
C ASN A 40 -16.73 19.63 -22.99
N PRO A 41 -15.53 20.10 -23.40
CA PRO A 41 -14.44 20.38 -22.47
C PRO A 41 -14.61 21.71 -21.71
N ASP A 42 -15.65 22.49 -21.96
CA ASP A 42 -15.92 23.76 -21.29
C ASP A 42 -17.10 23.69 -20.30
N THR A 43 -17.24 22.55 -19.62
CA THR A 43 -18.26 22.36 -18.58
C THR A 43 -17.65 22.50 -17.19
N PHE A 44 -18.46 22.86 -16.19
CA PHE A 44 -18.00 23.03 -14.81
C PHE A 44 -17.32 21.77 -14.27
N THR A 45 -17.94 20.60 -14.47
CA THR A 45 -17.37 19.30 -14.06
C THR A 45 -16.07 18.97 -14.78
N TYR A 46 -15.96 19.30 -16.09
CA TYR A 46 -14.72 19.09 -16.83
C TYR A 46 -13.59 19.99 -16.31
N TRP A 47 -13.84 21.28 -16.08
CA TRP A 47 -12.87 22.17 -15.47
C TRP A 47 -12.45 21.68 -14.08
N LEU A 48 -13.40 21.16 -13.29
CA LEU A 48 -13.13 20.67 -11.94
C LEU A 48 -12.32 19.37 -11.92
N GLU A 49 -12.43 18.54 -12.95
CA GLU A 49 -11.66 17.29 -13.07
C GLU A 49 -10.34 17.47 -13.82
N HIS A 50 -10.41 17.98 -15.04
CA HIS A 50 -9.31 18.03 -16.00
C HIS A 50 -8.70 19.43 -16.12
N GLY A 51 -9.51 20.49 -16.09
CA GLY A 51 -9.03 21.88 -16.20
C GLY A 51 -8.23 22.39 -15.00
N SER A 52 -8.31 21.69 -13.87
CA SER A 52 -7.70 22.06 -12.58
C SER A 52 -6.80 20.95 -12.02
N VAL A 53 -6.22 20.13 -12.90
CA VAL A 53 -5.29 19.05 -12.51
C VAL A 53 -4.11 19.63 -11.73
N ALA A 54 -3.47 20.69 -12.21
CA ALA A 54 -2.34 21.37 -11.56
C ALA A 54 -2.54 21.76 -10.08
N ILE A 55 -3.79 21.96 -9.64
CA ILE A 55 -4.16 22.31 -8.26
C ILE A 55 -4.76 21.14 -7.48
N GLY A 56 -4.37 19.91 -7.83
CA GLY A 56 -4.85 18.67 -7.22
C GLY A 56 -5.87 17.94 -8.08
N GLU A 57 -5.51 16.73 -8.50
CA GLU A 57 -6.29 15.86 -9.37
C GLU A 57 -7.41 15.12 -8.61
N ILE A 58 -8.57 14.98 -9.24
CA ILE A 58 -9.70 14.17 -8.77
C ILE A 58 -10.19 13.17 -9.84
N GLY A 59 -9.33 12.92 -10.85
CA GLY A 59 -9.51 11.94 -11.91
C GLY A 59 -9.48 10.49 -11.41
N GLY A 60 -9.80 9.54 -12.28
CA GLY A 60 -9.76 8.09 -11.95
C GLY A 60 -10.94 7.58 -11.11
N HIS A 61 -11.84 8.46 -10.68
CA HIS A 61 -13.08 8.10 -9.98
C HIS A 61 -14.31 8.27 -10.88
N PRO A 62 -15.36 7.44 -10.72
CA PRO A 62 -16.58 7.55 -11.53
C PRO A 62 -17.22 8.95 -11.46
N SER A 63 -17.81 9.40 -12.57
CA SER A 63 -18.50 10.69 -12.68
C SER A 63 -19.65 10.87 -11.68
N SER A 64 -20.10 9.78 -11.02
CA SER A 64 -21.08 9.85 -9.93
C SER A 64 -20.65 10.76 -8.78
N LYS A 65 -19.34 11.03 -8.61
CA LYS A 65 -18.83 12.02 -7.64
C LYS A 65 -19.46 13.42 -7.78
N PHE A 66 -19.91 13.78 -8.99
CA PHE A 66 -20.56 15.07 -9.28
C PHE A 66 -22.07 15.09 -8.96
N GLY A 67 -22.64 13.99 -8.51
CA GLY A 67 -24.05 13.90 -8.12
C GLY A 67 -25.02 13.73 -9.29
N ILE A 68 -24.88 14.54 -10.34
CA ILE A 68 -25.51 14.39 -11.66
C ILE A 68 -24.45 14.57 -12.75
N TRP A 69 -24.50 13.79 -13.82
CA TRP A 69 -23.54 13.87 -14.91
C TRP A 69 -24.14 13.41 -16.25
N SER A 70 -23.62 13.94 -17.34
CA SER A 70 -23.99 13.52 -18.70
C SER A 70 -23.33 12.19 -19.09
N ARG A 71 -23.98 11.37 -19.92
CA ARG A 71 -23.47 10.08 -20.39
C ARG A 71 -23.09 10.13 -21.87
N ALA A 72 -22.01 9.44 -22.25
CA ALA A 72 -21.58 9.30 -23.64
C ALA A 72 -21.95 7.94 -24.28
N THR A 73 -22.05 6.86 -23.48
CA THR A 73 -22.40 5.51 -23.94
C THR A 73 -23.16 4.71 -22.87
N ASP A 74 -24.00 3.79 -23.33
CA ASP A 74 -24.72 2.82 -22.51
C ASP A 74 -23.79 1.68 -22.07
N LYS A 75 -22.97 1.92 -21.04
CA LYS A 75 -22.34 0.82 -20.28
C LYS A 75 -22.96 0.70 -18.88
N GLU A 76 -23.14 -0.56 -18.49
CA GLU A 76 -24.13 -1.07 -17.54
C GLU A 76 -23.89 -0.77 -16.05
N GLY A 77 -25.00 -0.86 -15.31
CA GLY A 77 -25.07 -0.94 -13.86
C GLY A 77 -26.41 -0.39 -13.36
N VAL A 78 -27.42 -1.26 -13.23
CA VAL A 78 -28.68 -0.90 -12.54
C VAL A 78 -28.40 -0.94 -11.04
N SER A 79 -27.97 0.20 -10.49
CA SER A 79 -27.96 0.37 -9.04
C SER A 79 -29.24 1.07 -8.61
N PRO A 80 -29.91 0.58 -7.54
CA PRO A 80 -31.14 1.17 -7.04
C PRO A 80 -30.94 2.58 -6.49
N ALA A 81 -29.69 3.06 -6.34
CA ALA A 81 -29.37 4.40 -5.86
C ALA A 81 -29.47 5.49 -6.94
N TYR A 82 -29.52 5.12 -8.23
CA TYR A 82 -29.49 6.07 -9.34
C TYR A 82 -30.83 6.16 -10.07
N LEU A 83 -31.04 7.29 -10.73
CA LEU A 83 -32.01 7.50 -11.80
C LEU A 83 -31.24 7.93 -13.06
N GLU A 84 -31.83 7.67 -14.22
CA GLU A 84 -31.20 7.98 -15.50
C GLU A 84 -32.23 8.35 -16.58
N THR A 85 -31.78 9.17 -17.51
CA THR A 85 -32.38 9.40 -18.82
C THR A 85 -31.37 8.96 -19.90
N ALA A 86 -31.72 9.15 -21.18
CA ALA A 86 -30.77 8.92 -22.28
C ALA A 86 -29.51 9.80 -22.16
N GLU A 87 -29.64 10.98 -21.58
CA GLU A 87 -28.57 12.01 -21.56
C GLU A 87 -27.85 12.11 -20.22
N TYR A 88 -28.55 11.85 -19.10
CA TYR A 88 -28.04 12.11 -17.75
C TYR A 88 -28.24 10.93 -16.79
N LYS A 89 -27.39 10.87 -15.76
CA LYS A 89 -27.54 9.96 -14.62
C LYS A 89 -27.27 10.73 -13.32
N TRP A 90 -28.01 10.39 -12.26
CA TRP A 90 -27.88 11.07 -10.97
C TRP A 90 -28.29 10.17 -9.81
N PHE A 91 -27.91 10.54 -8.58
CA PHE A 91 -28.42 9.87 -7.38
C PHE A 91 -29.84 10.29 -7.03
N LYS A 92 -30.71 9.34 -6.71
CA LYS A 92 -32.11 9.56 -6.24
C LYS A 92 -32.23 10.60 -5.14
N LYS A 93 -31.23 10.70 -4.26
CA LYS A 93 -31.22 11.64 -3.12
C LYS A 93 -31.21 13.12 -3.54
N TYR A 94 -30.79 13.44 -4.77
CA TYR A 94 -30.73 14.83 -5.23
C TYR A 94 -32.03 15.30 -5.86
N GLY A 95 -32.86 14.41 -6.39
CA GLY A 95 -34.14 14.78 -6.98
C GLY A 95 -34.75 13.69 -7.86
N PRO A 96 -36.02 13.86 -8.27
CA PRO A 96 -36.74 12.88 -9.07
C PRO A 96 -36.43 12.95 -10.57
N ASP A 97 -35.88 14.07 -11.04
CA ASP A 97 -35.59 14.36 -12.45
C ASP A 97 -34.22 15.04 -12.61
N PRO A 98 -33.65 15.12 -13.84
CA PRO A 98 -32.34 15.72 -14.07
C PRO A 98 -32.24 17.18 -13.61
N GLU A 99 -33.23 18.00 -13.91
CA GLU A 99 -33.19 19.44 -13.62
C GLU A 99 -33.33 19.69 -12.11
N GLY A 100 -34.29 19.04 -11.45
CA GLY A 100 -34.44 19.13 -10.00
C GLY A 100 -33.18 18.67 -9.25
N SER A 101 -32.54 17.60 -9.73
CA SER A 101 -31.29 17.07 -9.16
C SER A 101 -30.12 18.01 -9.37
N PHE A 102 -30.02 18.59 -10.58
CA PHE A 102 -29.05 19.62 -10.89
C PHE A 102 -29.21 20.86 -9.99
N GLN A 103 -30.42 21.40 -9.85
CA GLN A 103 -30.66 22.55 -8.99
C GLN A 103 -30.28 22.27 -7.54
N ARG A 104 -30.55 21.05 -7.04
CA ARG A 104 -30.12 20.62 -5.71
C ARG A 104 -28.60 20.57 -5.59
N VAL A 105 -27.90 19.95 -6.55
CA VAL A 105 -26.43 19.87 -6.55
C VAL A 105 -25.80 21.25 -6.66
N LYS A 106 -26.30 22.10 -7.57
CA LYS A 106 -25.90 23.50 -7.73
C LYS A 106 -26.06 24.30 -6.44
N ALA A 107 -27.17 24.14 -5.71
CA ALA A 107 -27.36 24.78 -4.42
C ALA A 107 -26.32 24.34 -3.37
N LEU A 108 -25.94 23.06 -3.35
CA LEU A 108 -24.87 22.55 -2.47
C LEU A 108 -23.50 23.15 -2.86
N ILE A 109 -23.20 23.24 -4.16
CA ILE A 109 -21.97 23.86 -4.68
C ILE A 109 -21.91 25.33 -4.27
N ILE A 110 -22.97 26.10 -4.50
CA ILE A 110 -23.05 27.52 -4.11
C ILE A 110 -22.88 27.67 -2.59
N ALA A 111 -23.48 26.79 -1.79
CA ALA A 111 -23.29 26.80 -0.34
C ALA A 111 -21.82 26.56 0.06
N ILE A 112 -21.12 25.63 -0.60
CA ILE A 112 -19.68 25.40 -0.37
C ILE A 112 -18.88 26.65 -0.73
N ILE A 113 -19.11 27.23 -1.92
CA ILE A 113 -18.39 28.42 -2.40
C ILE A 113 -18.56 29.58 -1.43
N ARG A 114 -19.79 29.90 -1.03
CA ARG A 114 -20.08 31.02 -0.11
C ARG A 114 -19.43 30.81 1.26
N ASN A 115 -19.50 29.59 1.81
CA ASN A 115 -18.85 29.28 3.07
C ASN A 115 -17.32 29.34 2.95
N ALA A 116 -16.74 28.88 1.85
CA ALA A 116 -15.30 28.95 1.61
C ALA A 116 -14.81 30.39 1.47
N GLN A 117 -15.54 31.24 0.74
CA GLN A 117 -15.25 32.67 0.63
C GLN A 117 -15.38 33.39 1.98
N ALA A 118 -16.37 33.02 2.80
CA ALA A 118 -16.53 33.55 4.15
C ALA A 118 -15.49 33.00 5.16
N GLY A 119 -14.78 31.92 4.82
CA GLY A 119 -13.91 31.20 5.78
C GLY A 119 -14.66 30.35 6.80
N ASN A 120 -15.95 30.10 6.58
CA ASN A 120 -16.80 29.27 7.44
C ASN A 120 -16.66 27.78 7.08
N PHE A 121 -15.45 27.23 7.24
CA PHE A 121 -15.16 25.87 6.79
C PHE A 121 -15.92 24.79 7.59
N ALA A 122 -16.23 25.04 8.86
CA ALA A 122 -17.00 24.10 9.68
C ALA A 122 -18.40 23.81 9.09
N ALA A 123 -19.05 24.81 8.47
CA ALA A 123 -20.33 24.61 7.81
C ALA A 123 -20.24 23.75 6.53
N ILE A 124 -19.03 23.56 5.97
CA ILE A 124 -18.80 22.75 4.78
C ILE A 124 -18.80 21.25 5.11
N ASP A 125 -18.35 20.86 6.31
CA ASP A 125 -18.25 19.44 6.72
C ASP A 125 -19.58 18.70 6.52
N SER A 126 -20.71 19.30 6.90
CA SER A 126 -22.04 18.70 6.85
C SER A 126 -22.72 18.72 5.47
N ILE A 127 -22.16 19.38 4.46
CA ILE A 127 -22.79 19.49 3.13
C ILE A 127 -22.76 18.13 2.43
N ASP A 128 -23.91 17.56 2.07
CA ASP A 128 -23.99 16.21 1.51
C ASP A 128 -23.68 16.17 0.00
N ILE A 129 -22.40 16.25 -0.35
CA ILE A 129 -21.83 15.97 -1.67
C ILE A 129 -20.54 15.15 -1.50
N ASN A 130 -20.05 14.50 -2.57
CA ASN A 130 -18.81 13.74 -2.52
C ASN A 130 -17.67 14.55 -1.89
N SER A 131 -16.96 13.94 -0.93
CA SER A 131 -15.95 14.62 -0.11
C SER A 131 -14.81 15.25 -0.92
N MET A 132 -14.36 14.61 -2.00
CA MET A 132 -13.27 15.16 -2.82
C MET A 132 -13.73 16.40 -3.59
N VAL A 133 -14.91 16.32 -4.22
CA VAL A 133 -15.55 17.45 -4.92
C VAL A 133 -15.79 18.61 -3.95
N LYS A 134 -16.31 18.31 -2.76
CA LYS A 134 -16.55 19.29 -1.69
C LYS A 134 -15.30 20.10 -1.35
N TRP A 135 -14.22 19.42 -1.00
CA TRP A 135 -13.01 20.10 -0.52
C TRP A 135 -12.20 20.73 -1.65
N LYS A 136 -12.29 20.21 -2.88
CA LYS A 136 -11.72 20.89 -4.06
C LYS A 136 -12.43 22.21 -4.35
N LEU A 137 -13.76 22.22 -4.33
CA LEU A 137 -14.53 23.46 -4.44
C LEU A 137 -14.19 24.42 -3.31
N ALA A 138 -14.14 23.92 -2.06
CA ALA A 138 -13.77 24.77 -0.93
C ALA A 138 -12.39 25.39 -1.13
N PHE A 139 -11.38 24.61 -1.54
CA PHE A 139 -10.03 25.13 -1.81
C PHE A 139 -10.05 26.24 -2.87
N ILE A 140 -10.63 25.96 -4.05
CA ILE A 140 -10.66 26.89 -5.20
C ILE A 140 -11.19 28.27 -4.79
N TYR A 141 -12.25 28.32 -3.99
CA TYR A 141 -12.89 29.58 -3.59
C TYR A 141 -12.49 30.08 -2.19
N SER A 142 -11.51 29.44 -1.54
CA SER A 142 -11.08 29.81 -0.18
C SER A 142 -10.10 30.98 -0.14
N ASN A 143 -9.51 31.37 -1.27
CA ASN A 143 -8.35 32.27 -1.33
C ASN A 143 -7.16 31.72 -0.50
N TYR A 144 -6.70 30.51 -0.85
CA TYR A 144 -5.52 29.86 -0.25
C TYR A 144 -5.64 29.53 1.26
N ARG A 145 -6.84 29.52 1.83
CA ARG A 145 -7.10 29.19 3.25
C ARG A 145 -7.32 27.71 3.52
N LEU A 146 -7.12 26.86 2.52
CA LEU A 146 -7.19 25.40 2.58
C LEU A 146 -6.05 24.79 1.76
N LEU A 147 -5.79 23.50 1.98
CA LEU A 147 -4.78 22.76 1.23
C LEU A 147 -5.41 22.16 -0.05
N PRO A 148 -4.68 22.19 -1.19
CA PRO A 148 -5.05 21.49 -2.43
C PRO A 148 -4.89 19.95 -2.38
N ILE A 149 -5.34 19.33 -1.29
CA ILE A 149 -5.32 17.88 -1.05
C ILE A 149 -6.72 17.47 -0.62
N TYR A 150 -7.41 16.60 -1.37
CA TYR A 150 -8.86 16.36 -1.20
C TYR A 150 -9.23 14.97 -0.67
N ALA A 151 -8.24 14.08 -0.62
CA ALA A 151 -8.36 12.74 -0.05
C ALA A 151 -8.40 12.82 1.49
N LYS A 152 -9.50 12.37 2.09
CA LYS A 152 -9.70 12.43 3.56
C LYS A 152 -8.61 11.66 4.30
N GLU A 153 -8.21 10.50 3.77
CA GLU A 153 -7.19 9.64 4.36
C GLU A 153 -5.82 10.29 4.37
N ILE A 154 -5.47 11.05 3.32
CA ILE A 154 -4.21 11.78 3.25
C ILE A 154 -4.21 12.93 4.26
N ILE A 155 -5.28 13.73 4.35
CA ILE A 155 -5.40 14.79 5.35
C ILE A 155 -5.25 14.24 6.77
N ARG A 156 -5.90 13.11 7.07
CA ARG A 156 -5.78 12.45 8.38
C ARG A 156 -4.36 11.94 8.65
N LYS A 157 -3.67 11.38 7.65
CA LYS A 157 -2.26 10.96 7.77
C LYS A 157 -1.33 12.16 8.05
N ILE A 158 -1.54 13.29 7.40
CA ILE A 158 -0.76 14.52 7.64
C ILE A 158 -1.06 15.07 9.05
N ALA A 159 -2.32 15.12 9.47
CA ALA A 159 -2.69 15.55 10.82
C ALA A 159 -2.07 14.64 11.90
N LYS A 160 -2.08 13.32 11.68
CA LYS A 160 -1.40 12.35 12.53
C LYS A 160 0.11 12.60 12.62
N HIS A 161 0.75 12.87 11.49
CA HIS A 161 2.18 13.19 11.44
C HIS A 161 2.52 14.42 12.30
N PHE A 162 1.63 15.40 12.34
CA PHE A 162 1.73 16.58 13.21
C PHE A 162 1.17 16.37 14.63
N GLU A 163 0.96 15.12 15.04
CA GLU A 163 0.56 14.73 16.40
C GLU A 163 -0.79 15.33 16.86
N TYR A 164 -1.73 15.52 15.94
CA TYR A 164 -3.10 15.91 16.32
C TYR A 164 -3.82 14.73 16.99
N GLU A 165 -4.23 14.87 18.25
CA GLU A 165 -4.75 13.76 19.07
C GLU A 165 -5.98 13.07 18.47
N ASP A 166 -6.99 13.83 18.03
CA ASP A 166 -8.27 13.30 17.52
C ASP A 166 -8.32 13.18 15.98
N TYR A 167 -7.17 12.97 15.34
CA TYR A 167 -7.04 13.08 13.88
C TYR A 167 -7.95 12.09 13.12
N ALA A 168 -8.39 11.01 13.78
CA ALA A 168 -9.23 9.98 13.19
C ALA A 168 -10.71 10.38 13.10
N THR A 169 -11.19 11.18 14.04
CA THR A 169 -12.62 11.50 14.24
C THR A 169 -12.94 12.97 14.00
N ALA A 170 -11.95 13.86 14.11
CA ALA A 170 -12.13 15.29 13.91
C ALA A 170 -12.75 15.64 12.54
N PRO A 171 -13.54 16.73 12.46
CA PRO A 171 -14.02 17.31 11.21
C PRO A 171 -12.86 17.64 10.27
N LEU A 172 -13.07 17.52 8.95
CA LEU A 172 -11.99 17.79 8.00
C LEU A 172 -11.62 19.27 7.96
N SER A 173 -12.58 20.18 8.15
CA SER A 173 -12.30 21.62 8.25
C SER A 173 -11.25 21.92 9.31
N GLU A 174 -11.39 21.31 10.48
CA GLU A 174 -10.49 21.48 11.61
C GLU A 174 -9.09 20.95 11.28
N LEU A 175 -9.01 19.76 10.67
CA LEU A 175 -7.73 19.21 10.23
C LEU A 175 -7.05 20.09 9.17
N TYR A 176 -7.79 20.62 8.21
CA TYR A 176 -7.21 21.57 7.24
C TYR A 176 -6.63 22.80 7.93
N GLN A 177 -7.38 23.42 8.84
CA GLN A 177 -6.92 24.61 9.56
C GLN A 177 -5.69 24.30 10.42
N PHE A 178 -5.71 23.16 11.12
CA PHE A 178 -4.59 22.71 11.93
C PHE A 178 -3.34 22.47 11.08
N ILE A 179 -3.44 21.70 9.99
CA ILE A 179 -2.29 21.41 9.14
C ILE A 179 -1.74 22.70 8.53
N LEU A 180 -2.61 23.59 8.04
CA LEU A 180 -2.19 24.86 7.46
C LEU A 180 -1.49 25.77 8.49
N SER A 181 -1.87 25.68 9.77
CA SER A 181 -1.17 26.40 10.86
C SER A 181 0.28 25.94 11.08
N LYS A 182 0.68 24.80 10.50
CA LYS A 182 2.05 24.28 10.55
C LYS A 182 2.93 24.76 9.38
N LYS A 183 2.35 25.48 8.41
CA LYS A 183 3.09 26.06 7.30
C LYS A 183 3.87 27.29 7.81
N GLU A 184 5.16 27.36 7.50
CA GLU A 184 5.96 28.54 7.85
C GLU A 184 5.48 29.77 7.06
N ALA A 185 5.75 30.98 7.57
CA ALA A 185 5.20 32.20 7.00
C ALA A 185 5.65 32.48 5.56
N ASP A 186 6.89 32.15 5.24
CA ASP A 186 7.56 32.32 3.95
C ASP A 186 7.46 31.08 3.02
N GLU A 187 6.95 29.97 3.53
CA GLU A 187 6.79 28.74 2.75
C GLU A 187 5.62 28.85 1.75
N GLU A 188 5.87 28.49 0.50
CA GLU A 188 4.86 28.48 -0.57
C GLU A 188 3.84 27.35 -0.33
N LEU A 189 2.54 27.61 -0.57
CA LEU A 189 1.44 26.70 -0.23
C LEU A 189 1.49 25.39 -1.02
N PHE A 190 1.71 25.44 -2.33
CA PHE A 190 1.76 24.25 -3.17
C PHE A 190 3.00 23.42 -2.88
N ASP A 191 4.14 24.06 -2.59
CA ASP A 191 5.35 23.36 -2.11
C ASP A 191 5.11 22.65 -0.77
N PHE A 192 4.54 23.34 0.22
CA PHE A 192 4.14 22.75 1.50
C PHE A 192 3.20 21.56 1.30
N SER A 193 2.17 21.76 0.47
CA SER A 193 1.17 20.72 0.19
C SER A 193 1.78 19.51 -0.49
N SER A 194 2.66 19.72 -1.47
CA SER A 194 3.39 18.66 -2.17
C SER A 194 4.29 17.86 -1.25
N LYS A 195 5.06 18.55 -0.39
CA LYS A 195 5.93 17.93 0.62
C LYS A 195 5.13 16.97 1.52
N TYR A 196 4.05 17.45 2.13
CA TYR A 196 3.27 16.63 3.07
C TYR A 196 2.38 15.60 2.39
N TYR A 197 1.94 15.85 1.14
CA TYR A 197 1.29 14.82 0.33
C TYR A 197 2.23 13.65 0.04
N ARG A 198 3.48 13.90 -0.39
CA ARG A 198 4.49 12.85 -0.60
C ARG A 198 4.74 12.07 0.69
N LEU A 199 4.94 12.77 1.80
CA LEU A 199 5.14 12.15 3.10
C LEU A 199 3.96 11.25 3.48
N ALA A 200 2.72 11.74 3.37
CA ALA A 200 1.54 10.97 3.73
C ALA A 200 1.24 9.80 2.78
N LYS A 201 1.66 9.88 1.51
CA LYS A 201 1.61 8.74 0.58
C LYS A 201 2.65 7.68 0.92
N ALA A 202 3.83 8.09 1.37
CA ALA A 202 4.86 7.18 1.88
C ALA A 202 4.47 6.53 3.22
N ILE A 203 3.54 7.12 3.98
CA ILE A 203 2.97 6.45 5.15
C ILE A 203 2.13 5.26 4.67
N PRO A 204 2.52 4.03 5.01
CA PRO A 204 1.87 2.84 4.46
C PRO A 204 0.48 2.62 5.05
N GLU A 205 -0.39 1.90 4.33
CA GLU A 205 -1.76 1.58 4.81
C GLU A 205 -1.76 0.55 5.96
N ARG A 206 -0.72 -0.28 5.99
CA ARG A 206 -0.39 -1.24 7.04
C ARG A 206 0.69 -0.67 7.95
N ASN A 207 0.65 -0.99 9.24
CA ASN A 207 1.78 -0.70 10.12
C ASN A 207 2.82 -1.82 10.02
N TYR A 208 4.06 -1.49 10.38
CA TYR A 208 5.17 -2.44 10.36
C TYR A 208 5.76 -2.58 11.75
N TYR A 209 5.94 -3.81 12.20
CA TYR A 209 6.45 -4.08 13.54
C TYR A 209 7.56 -5.10 13.54
N ILE A 210 8.46 -4.95 14.51
CA ILE A 210 9.38 -6.03 14.90
C ILE A 210 8.87 -6.58 16.23
N ILE A 211 8.73 -7.92 16.34
CA ILE A 211 8.35 -8.59 17.59
C ILE A 211 9.39 -9.66 17.95
N GLY A 212 9.84 -9.66 19.20
CA GLY A 212 10.77 -10.66 19.72
C GLY A 212 10.11 -12.00 20.02
N SER A 213 10.83 -13.10 19.74
CA SER A 213 10.37 -14.47 20.00
C SER A 213 11.04 -15.14 21.21
N LYS A 214 11.67 -14.37 22.10
CA LYS A 214 12.35 -14.90 23.29
C LYS A 214 11.77 -14.31 24.57
N TYR A 215 11.45 -15.18 25.53
CA TYR A 215 10.97 -14.81 26.85
C TYR A 215 12.06 -14.96 27.92
N GLY A 216 11.87 -14.21 29.01
CA GLY A 216 12.70 -14.29 30.20
C GLY A 216 12.62 -15.68 30.82
N ASP A 217 13.76 -16.27 31.15
CA ASP A 217 13.83 -17.41 32.07
C ASP A 217 13.54 -16.96 33.51
N ASP A 218 13.52 -17.91 34.46
CA ASP A 218 13.32 -17.64 35.90
C ASP A 218 14.37 -16.68 36.49
N ASN A 219 15.49 -16.45 35.78
CA ASN A 219 16.55 -15.51 36.15
C ASN A 219 16.43 -14.15 35.42
N GLY A 220 15.38 -13.94 34.62
CA GLY A 220 15.10 -12.72 33.87
C GLY A 220 15.89 -12.54 32.57
N ASN A 221 16.64 -13.56 32.12
CA ASN A 221 17.37 -13.55 30.86
C ASN A 221 16.46 -13.96 29.71
N ASP A 222 16.41 -13.20 28.62
CA ASP A 222 15.54 -13.47 27.47
C ASP A 222 16.07 -14.65 26.61
N VAL A 223 16.03 -15.88 27.14
CA VAL A 223 16.66 -17.07 26.55
C VAL A 223 15.68 -18.14 26.07
N VAL A 224 14.42 -18.13 26.52
CA VAL A 224 13.43 -19.15 26.15
C VAL A 224 12.87 -18.83 24.77
N ASP A 225 13.20 -19.64 23.76
CA ASP A 225 12.65 -19.49 22.40
C ASP A 225 11.22 -20.01 22.34
N VAL A 226 10.27 -19.11 22.11
CA VAL A 226 8.84 -19.40 22.01
C VAL A 226 8.31 -19.32 20.58
N PHE A 227 9.21 -19.13 19.60
CA PHE A 227 8.82 -19.13 18.19
C PHE A 227 8.12 -20.43 17.74
N PRO A 228 8.51 -21.64 18.20
CA PRO A 228 7.78 -22.86 17.86
C PRO A 228 6.29 -22.82 18.27
N ASP A 229 5.99 -22.32 19.47
CA ASP A 229 4.61 -22.15 19.94
C ASP A 229 3.84 -21.09 19.14
N MET A 230 4.52 -20.01 18.76
CA MET A 230 3.95 -18.98 17.88
C MET A 230 3.54 -19.57 16.53
N LEU A 231 4.40 -20.40 15.93
CA LEU A 231 4.12 -21.10 14.68
C LEU A 231 2.95 -22.06 14.81
N GLU A 232 2.96 -22.93 15.82
CA GLU A 232 1.90 -23.93 16.04
C GLU A 232 0.53 -23.27 16.19
N LYS A 233 0.48 -22.11 16.86
CA LYS A 233 -0.76 -21.40 17.17
C LYS A 233 -1.14 -20.34 16.14
N SER A 234 -0.35 -20.15 15.07
CA SER A 234 -0.53 -19.06 14.10
C SER A 234 -0.75 -17.71 14.79
N ALA A 235 0.12 -17.39 15.75
CA ALA A 235 0.00 -16.19 16.58
C ALA A 235 1.35 -15.65 17.03
N VAL A 236 1.40 -14.36 17.35
CA VAL A 236 2.55 -13.72 18.02
C VAL A 236 2.16 -13.28 19.42
N SER A 237 3.15 -13.16 20.30
CA SER A 237 2.98 -12.75 21.70
C SER A 237 4.20 -12.00 22.22
N THR A 238 4.04 -11.26 23.32
CA THR A 238 5.10 -10.45 23.95
C THR A 238 5.55 -10.96 25.31
N GLY A 239 4.88 -11.96 25.89
CA GLY A 239 5.32 -12.62 27.12
C GLY A 239 5.19 -11.79 28.41
N PHE A 240 4.33 -10.77 28.44
CA PHE A 240 4.07 -9.96 29.64
C PHE A 240 2.58 -10.01 30.06
N PHE A 241 2.32 -9.59 31.30
CA PHE A 241 0.97 -9.40 31.88
C PHE A 241 0.01 -10.60 31.85
N TRP A 242 0.57 -11.82 31.94
CA TRP A 242 -0.13 -13.12 31.85
C TRP A 242 -1.45 -13.25 32.63
N ASP A 243 -1.61 -12.54 33.75
CA ASP A 243 -2.75 -12.68 34.64
C ASP A 243 -3.85 -11.61 34.45
N THR A 244 -3.70 -10.69 33.49
CA THR A 244 -4.61 -9.55 33.32
C THR A 244 -5.23 -9.54 31.92
N ASP A 245 -6.55 -9.57 31.79
CA ASP A 245 -7.20 -9.50 30.47
C ASP A 245 -7.31 -8.06 29.93
N PHE A 246 -6.69 -7.80 28.78
CA PHE A 246 -6.73 -6.51 28.08
C PHE A 246 -7.72 -6.46 26.90
N SER A 247 -8.62 -7.44 26.75
CA SER A 247 -9.56 -7.52 25.62
C SER A 247 -10.34 -6.22 25.40
N SER A 248 -10.71 -5.51 26.47
CA SER A 248 -11.46 -4.25 26.39
C SER A 248 -10.65 -3.05 25.87
N LEU A 249 -9.31 -3.16 25.84
CA LEU A 249 -8.40 -2.10 25.44
C LEU A 249 -7.88 -2.22 24.00
N VAL A 250 -8.22 -3.32 23.30
CA VAL A 250 -7.78 -3.55 21.92
C VAL A 250 -8.25 -2.39 21.04
N GLY A 251 -7.31 -1.76 20.34
CA GLY A 251 -7.54 -0.62 19.46
C GLY A 251 -7.80 0.73 20.15
N GLN A 252 -7.70 0.83 21.48
CA GLN A 252 -7.75 2.11 22.18
C GLN A 252 -6.44 2.90 21.99
N ASP A 253 -6.51 4.22 22.16
CA ASP A 253 -5.33 5.09 22.07
C ASP A 253 -4.32 4.81 23.20
N HIS A 254 -3.07 5.21 22.97
CA HIS A 254 -1.97 4.96 23.89
C HIS A 254 -2.17 5.59 25.29
N THR A 255 -2.88 6.73 25.37
CA THR A 255 -3.12 7.44 26.63
C THR A 255 -4.15 6.67 27.46
N SER A 256 -5.25 6.25 26.84
CA SER A 256 -6.28 5.41 27.47
C SER A 256 -5.72 4.08 27.97
N ILE A 257 -4.91 3.39 27.14
CA ILE A 257 -4.23 2.14 27.54
C ILE A 257 -3.30 2.38 28.74
N SER A 258 -2.45 3.41 28.68
CA SER A 258 -1.49 3.70 29.76
C SER A 258 -2.20 4.01 31.08
N LYS A 259 -3.25 4.83 31.02
CA LYS A 259 -4.06 5.17 32.18
C LYS A 259 -4.70 3.92 32.79
N TRP A 260 -5.23 3.03 31.97
CA TRP A 260 -5.85 1.80 32.44
C TRP A 260 -4.81 0.88 33.11
N ILE A 261 -3.67 0.64 32.46
CA ILE A 261 -2.58 -0.20 33.00
C ILE A 261 -2.14 0.32 34.38
N ASN A 262 -1.86 1.62 34.48
CA ASN A 262 -1.41 2.27 35.72
C ASN A 262 -2.43 2.20 36.87
N GLN A 263 -3.71 1.93 36.57
CA GLN A 263 -4.78 1.83 37.55
C GLN A 263 -5.09 0.38 37.95
N HIS A 264 -4.85 -0.60 37.07
CA HIS A 264 -5.33 -1.97 37.23
C HIS A 264 -4.21 -3.01 37.35
N VAL A 265 -2.98 -2.67 36.98
CA VAL A 265 -1.81 -3.57 37.05
C VAL A 265 -0.89 -3.14 38.19
N PRO A 266 -0.48 -4.03 39.11
CA PRO A 266 0.45 -3.70 40.18
C PRO A 266 1.83 -3.23 39.69
N TYR A 267 2.33 -2.13 40.25
CA TYR A 267 3.64 -1.55 39.88
C TYR A 267 4.85 -2.40 40.31
N ASP A 268 4.68 -3.32 41.25
CA ASP A 268 5.72 -4.22 41.73
C ASP A 268 5.98 -5.40 40.77
N GLN A 269 5.21 -5.50 39.68
CA GLN A 269 5.45 -6.49 38.64
C GLN A 269 6.80 -6.26 37.93
N PRO A 270 7.63 -7.31 37.75
CA PRO A 270 8.91 -7.19 37.06
C PRO A 270 8.75 -6.59 35.65
N LYS A 271 9.66 -5.68 35.28
CA LYS A 271 9.69 -4.98 33.98
C LYS A 271 8.43 -4.16 33.66
N PHE A 272 7.63 -3.73 34.65
CA PHE A 272 6.37 -2.97 34.49
C PHE A 272 6.40 -1.91 33.37
N ASP A 273 7.34 -0.96 33.41
CA ASP A 273 7.43 0.13 32.41
C ASP A 273 7.64 -0.41 30.98
N THR A 274 8.45 -1.46 30.85
CA THR A 274 8.72 -2.11 29.56
C THR A 274 7.50 -2.86 29.06
N SER A 275 6.80 -3.56 29.95
CA SER A 275 5.56 -4.28 29.66
C SER A 275 4.43 -3.32 29.27
N ALA A 276 4.25 -2.22 30.01
CA ALA A 276 3.26 -1.19 29.74
C ALA A 276 3.50 -0.51 28.38
N ARG A 277 4.77 -0.17 28.07
CA ARG A 277 5.15 0.33 26.74
C ARG A 277 4.82 -0.68 25.65
N THR A 278 5.12 -1.95 25.88
CA THR A 278 4.92 -3.02 24.90
C THR A 278 3.45 -3.22 24.57
N PHE A 279 2.57 -3.21 25.59
CA PHE A 279 1.14 -3.41 25.42
C PHE A 279 0.43 -2.28 24.68
N LYS A 280 0.93 -1.04 24.75
CA LYS A 280 0.43 0.06 23.89
C LYS A 280 0.44 -0.31 22.40
N TYR A 281 1.58 -0.82 21.93
CA TYR A 281 1.73 -1.21 20.53
C TYR A 281 1.05 -2.55 20.25
N PHE A 282 1.21 -3.52 21.15
CA PHE A 282 0.67 -4.87 20.96
C PHE A 282 -0.86 -4.88 20.84
N LEU A 283 -1.57 -4.09 21.65
CA LEU A 283 -3.03 -3.96 21.60
C LEU A 283 -3.54 -3.09 20.44
N ASN A 284 -2.64 -2.39 19.73
CA ASN A 284 -2.95 -1.59 18.55
C ASN A 284 -2.57 -2.27 17.22
N LEU A 285 -2.05 -3.51 17.27
CA LEU A 285 -1.90 -4.34 16.09
C LEU A 285 -3.26 -4.60 15.47
N LYS A 286 -3.40 -4.32 14.17
CA LYS A 286 -4.64 -4.51 13.42
C LYS A 286 -4.40 -5.41 12.22
N LYS A 287 -5.48 -6.00 11.72
CA LYS A 287 -5.47 -6.83 10.51
C LYS A 287 -4.72 -6.14 9.36
N GLY A 288 -3.84 -6.89 8.70
CA GLY A 288 -3.00 -6.42 7.59
C GLY A 288 -1.68 -5.80 8.01
N ASP A 289 -1.47 -5.50 9.30
CA ASP A 289 -0.16 -5.08 9.81
C ASP A 289 0.88 -6.19 9.58
N LEU A 290 2.10 -5.79 9.21
CA LEU A 290 3.19 -6.70 8.90
C LEU A 290 4.18 -6.78 10.08
N ILE A 291 4.59 -8.00 10.40
CA ILE A 291 5.44 -8.30 11.55
C ILE A 291 6.69 -9.02 11.08
N ALA A 292 7.86 -8.47 11.37
CA ALA A 292 9.14 -9.16 11.33
C ALA A 292 9.41 -9.78 12.71
N VAL A 293 9.43 -11.10 12.80
CA VAL A 293 9.75 -11.81 14.05
C VAL A 293 11.25 -11.91 14.18
N LYS A 294 11.81 -11.47 15.31
CA LYS A 294 13.26 -11.50 15.58
C LYS A 294 13.64 -12.53 16.65
N SER A 295 14.80 -13.16 16.45
CA SER A 295 15.43 -13.99 17.49
C SER A 295 16.38 -13.20 18.40
N HIS A 296 17.03 -12.16 17.86
CA HIS A 296 17.95 -11.27 18.56
C HIS A 296 17.76 -9.85 18.05
N GLY A 297 18.18 -8.84 18.83
CA GLY A 297 18.04 -7.44 18.44
C GLY A 297 18.96 -6.47 19.17
N ARG A 298 20.04 -6.94 19.81
CA ARG A 298 21.00 -6.09 20.54
C ARG A 298 22.36 -6.13 19.84
N PHE A 299 23.22 -5.14 20.10
CA PHE A 299 24.62 -5.10 19.64
C PHE A 299 24.78 -5.27 18.12
N ASN A 300 23.95 -4.57 17.33
CA ASN A 300 23.93 -4.64 15.86
C ASN A 300 23.66 -6.06 15.30
N ASN A 301 22.99 -6.90 16.11
CA ASN A 301 22.69 -8.28 15.78
C ASN A 301 21.17 -8.51 15.72
N LEU A 302 20.44 -7.63 15.02
CA LEU A 302 19.04 -7.89 14.69
C LEU A 302 18.97 -8.98 13.61
N THR A 303 18.47 -10.14 14.04
CA THR A 303 18.25 -11.32 13.18
C THR A 303 16.75 -11.58 13.04
N ILE A 304 16.22 -11.42 11.82
CA ILE A 304 14.83 -11.76 11.48
C ILE A 304 14.74 -13.25 11.12
N ILE A 305 13.74 -13.92 11.67
CA ILE A 305 13.53 -15.38 11.54
C ILE A 305 12.21 -15.75 10.85
N ALA A 306 11.26 -14.81 10.80
CA ALA A 306 10.00 -14.99 10.11
C ALA A 306 9.33 -13.65 9.78
N TYR A 307 8.43 -13.68 8.79
CA TYR A 307 7.48 -12.60 8.53
C TYR A 307 6.06 -13.11 8.72
N ALA A 308 5.19 -12.28 9.27
CA ALA A 308 3.80 -12.62 9.51
C ALA A 308 2.89 -11.42 9.25
N GLU A 309 1.68 -11.67 8.75
CA GLU A 309 0.64 -10.67 8.57
C GLU A 309 -0.46 -10.87 9.62
N VAL A 310 -0.85 -9.81 10.33
CA VAL A 310 -1.92 -9.88 11.33
C VAL A 310 -3.24 -10.25 10.65
N THR A 311 -3.93 -11.23 11.22
CA THR A 311 -5.23 -11.73 10.74
C THR A 311 -6.26 -11.72 11.86
N GLU A 312 -7.52 -11.98 11.52
CA GLU A 312 -8.61 -12.14 12.47
C GLU A 312 -9.04 -13.59 12.54
N VAL A 313 -9.36 -14.05 13.75
CA VAL A 313 -10.06 -15.32 13.99
C VAL A 313 -11.36 -14.96 14.69
N ASN A 314 -12.50 -15.36 14.10
CA ASN A 314 -13.84 -15.02 14.60
C ASN A 314 -14.06 -13.51 14.82
N GLY A 315 -13.48 -12.66 13.96
CA GLY A 315 -13.66 -11.21 14.01
C GLY A 315 -12.80 -10.49 15.05
N SER A 316 -11.88 -11.18 15.73
CA SER A 316 -10.89 -10.57 16.64
C SER A 316 -9.47 -10.86 16.17
N VAL A 317 -8.58 -9.87 16.29
CA VAL A 317 -7.14 -10.06 16.13
C VAL A 317 -6.48 -10.57 17.41
N TYR A 318 -7.10 -10.36 18.57
CA TYR A 318 -6.52 -10.61 19.89
C TYR A 318 -7.23 -11.73 20.65
N ARG A 319 -6.46 -12.52 21.39
CA ARG A 319 -6.96 -13.54 22.34
C ARG A 319 -6.14 -13.53 23.63
N PHE A 320 -6.82 -13.62 24.76
CA PHE A 320 -6.22 -13.80 26.09
C PHE A 320 -6.39 -15.24 26.60
N GLY A 321 -5.54 -15.64 27.55
CA GLY A 321 -5.65 -16.89 28.31
C GLY A 321 -5.00 -18.10 27.65
N ASP A 322 -4.01 -17.89 26.77
CA ASP A 322 -3.20 -19.01 26.27
C ASP A 322 -2.23 -19.50 27.35
N PRO A 323 -2.17 -20.81 27.66
CA PRO A 323 -1.36 -21.32 28.76
C PRO A 323 0.16 -21.20 28.53
N VAL A 324 0.61 -21.01 27.28
CA VAL A 324 2.05 -20.93 26.95
C VAL A 324 2.46 -19.55 26.47
N LEU A 325 1.54 -18.78 25.92
CA LEU A 325 1.85 -17.46 25.35
C LEU A 325 1.11 -16.31 26.03
N GLY A 326 0.15 -16.59 26.93
CA GLY A 326 -0.67 -15.61 27.63
C GLY A 326 -1.60 -14.83 26.69
N HIS A 327 -1.03 -13.81 26.05
CA HIS A 327 -1.70 -12.91 25.13
C HIS A 327 -1.29 -13.19 23.69
N LEU A 328 -2.25 -13.28 22.78
CA LEU A 328 -2.00 -13.59 21.38
C LEU A 328 -2.54 -12.50 20.47
N ILE A 329 -1.79 -12.24 19.41
CA ILE A 329 -2.29 -11.62 18.18
C ILE A 329 -2.25 -12.67 17.08
N HIS A 330 -3.39 -12.93 16.45
CA HIS A 330 -3.51 -13.89 15.36
C HIS A 330 -2.75 -13.40 14.12
N VAL A 331 -1.99 -14.30 13.49
CA VAL A 331 -1.22 -13.98 12.29
C VAL A 331 -1.27 -15.11 11.27
N ASN A 332 -1.07 -14.78 10.00
CA ASN A 332 -0.64 -15.73 8.97
C ASN A 332 0.86 -15.58 8.78
N PHE A 333 1.63 -16.63 9.02
CA PHE A 333 3.06 -16.62 8.70
C PHE A 333 3.25 -16.64 7.18
N LEU A 334 4.01 -15.67 6.68
CA LEU A 334 4.33 -15.48 5.27
C LEU A 334 5.59 -16.25 4.90
N GLU A 335 6.60 -16.16 5.77
CA GLU A 335 7.89 -16.81 5.62
C GLU A 335 8.41 -17.25 6.99
N THR A 336 9.04 -18.41 7.06
CA THR A 336 9.58 -18.98 8.31
C THR A 336 10.92 -19.67 8.03
N GLY A 337 11.68 -19.97 9.07
CA GLY A 337 13.00 -20.59 8.93
C GLY A 337 14.04 -19.67 8.29
N LEU A 338 13.81 -18.35 8.36
CA LEU A 338 14.72 -17.33 7.85
C LEU A 338 15.89 -17.12 8.83
N ARG A 339 16.96 -16.53 8.33
CA ARG A 339 18.03 -15.94 9.14
C ARG A 339 18.60 -14.73 8.41
N ILE A 340 17.95 -13.58 8.60
CA ILE A 340 18.36 -12.33 7.98
C ILE A 340 19.06 -11.47 9.02
N ASP A 341 20.37 -11.36 8.91
CA ASP A 341 21.20 -10.53 9.79
C ASP A 341 21.30 -9.11 9.21
N THR A 342 20.60 -8.17 9.84
CA THR A 342 20.39 -6.82 9.28
C THR A 342 21.51 -5.84 9.63
N GLY A 343 22.34 -6.16 10.63
CA GLY A 343 23.33 -5.24 11.20
C GLY A 343 22.73 -4.11 12.06
N LEU A 344 21.43 -4.15 12.35
CA LEU A 344 20.71 -3.09 13.08
C LEU A 344 20.51 -3.42 14.57
N ASN A 345 20.11 -2.42 15.35
CA ASN A 345 19.86 -2.55 16.79
C ASN A 345 18.41 -2.18 17.15
N TYR A 346 17.66 -3.17 17.65
CA TYR A 346 16.25 -3.06 18.05
C TYR A 346 16.01 -3.91 19.31
N ALA A 347 16.46 -3.42 20.47
CA ALA A 347 16.57 -4.22 21.69
C ALA A 347 15.24 -4.64 22.36
N LEU A 348 14.22 -3.77 22.30
CA LEU A 348 12.93 -3.96 22.98
C LEU A 348 12.07 -5.06 22.33
N THR A 349 11.08 -5.60 23.06
CA THR A 349 10.24 -6.71 22.59
C THR A 349 9.45 -6.34 21.34
N ILE A 350 8.84 -5.14 21.32
CA ILE A 350 8.12 -4.61 20.17
C ILE A 350 8.68 -3.25 19.73
N HIS A 351 8.77 -3.06 18.42
CA HIS A 351 9.08 -1.78 17.78
C HIS A 351 8.12 -1.54 16.64
N HIS A 352 7.58 -0.33 16.56
CA HIS A 352 6.90 0.16 15.37
C HIS A 352 7.96 0.74 14.42
N ILE A 353 7.92 0.35 13.16
CA ILE A 353 8.85 0.79 12.12
C ILE A 353 8.07 1.69 11.16
N ILE A 354 8.55 2.92 10.99
CA ILE A 354 7.99 3.89 10.07
C ILE A 354 8.90 3.95 8.84
N PRO A 355 8.41 3.62 7.63
CA PRO A 355 9.21 3.74 6.42
C PRO A 355 9.75 5.16 6.22
N GLY A 356 11.02 5.25 5.84
CA GLY A 356 11.71 6.53 5.66
C GLY A 356 12.10 7.27 6.95
N GLU A 357 11.67 6.83 8.15
CA GLU A 357 12.08 7.48 9.41
C GLU A 357 13.58 7.32 9.71
N LYS A 358 14.12 6.12 9.41
CA LYS A 358 15.54 5.83 9.49
C LYS A 358 16.00 5.27 8.16
N GLU A 359 16.90 5.99 7.50
CA GLU A 359 17.39 5.67 6.16
C GLU A 359 17.88 4.22 6.04
N GLY A 360 17.33 3.46 5.09
CA GLY A 360 17.71 2.08 4.80
C GLY A 360 17.31 1.05 5.86
N HIS A 361 16.70 1.44 6.99
CA HIS A 361 16.30 0.49 8.02
C HIS A 361 15.10 -0.34 7.57
N PHE A 362 14.09 0.30 7.00
CA PHE A 362 12.85 -0.36 6.63
C PHE A 362 13.10 -1.46 5.58
N GLU A 363 13.89 -1.13 4.57
CA GLU A 363 14.28 -1.99 3.47
C GLU A 363 15.12 -3.18 3.99
N LYS A 364 16.06 -2.93 4.91
CA LYS A 364 16.83 -4.00 5.56
C LYS A 364 15.99 -4.92 6.44
N ILE A 365 14.91 -4.42 7.05
CA ILE A 365 14.07 -5.20 7.97
C ILE A 365 12.99 -5.98 7.24
N PHE A 366 12.40 -5.43 6.18
CA PHE A 366 11.24 -6.01 5.50
C PHE A 366 11.53 -6.49 4.07
N GLY A 367 12.71 -6.19 3.52
CA GLY A 367 13.20 -6.67 2.23
C GLY A 367 12.16 -6.53 1.11
N SER A 368 11.80 -7.63 0.47
CA SER A 368 10.81 -7.70 -0.61
C SER A 368 9.44 -7.13 -0.23
N TYR A 369 9.05 -7.17 1.05
CA TYR A 369 7.78 -6.58 1.49
C TYR A 369 7.81 -5.05 1.57
N ALA A 370 8.99 -4.41 1.48
CA ALA A 370 9.11 -2.96 1.39
C ALA A 370 8.55 -2.41 0.06
N ILE A 371 8.59 -3.22 -1.01
CA ILE A 371 8.13 -2.89 -2.37
C ILE A 371 6.60 -2.61 -2.41
N THR A 372 5.84 -3.14 -1.46
CA THR A 372 4.38 -2.92 -1.41
C THR A 372 3.98 -1.49 -1.01
N GLY A 373 4.93 -0.66 -0.54
CA GLY A 373 4.72 0.76 -0.26
C GLY A 373 4.84 1.67 -1.48
N THR A 374 5.45 1.20 -2.57
CA THR A 374 5.63 1.95 -3.82
C THR A 374 4.51 1.57 -4.79
N SER A 375 3.37 2.26 -4.67
CA SER A 375 2.28 2.15 -5.64
C SER A 375 2.64 2.91 -6.91
N ASP A 376 3.53 2.37 -7.73
CA ASP A 376 3.75 2.91 -9.08
C ASP A 376 3.04 2.08 -10.14
N GLU A 377 2.33 2.85 -10.98
CA GLU A 377 1.45 2.48 -12.07
C GLU A 377 2.21 1.69 -13.14
N PHE A 378 1.81 0.45 -13.39
CA PHE A 378 2.04 -0.19 -14.68
C PHE A 378 0.68 -0.49 -15.31
N ALA A 379 0.42 0.18 -16.43
CA ALA A 379 -0.82 0.10 -17.18
C ALA A 379 -1.09 -1.32 -17.69
N LEU A 380 -2.40 -1.66 -17.71
CA LEU A 380 -2.96 -2.93 -18.13
C LEU A 380 -3.13 -2.96 -19.67
N GLU A 381 -2.73 -4.07 -20.30
CA GLU A 381 -3.27 -4.48 -21.60
C GLU A 381 -4.21 -5.68 -21.40
N GLU A 382 -5.35 -5.68 -22.10
CA GLU A 382 -6.40 -6.69 -21.99
C GLU A 382 -5.99 -8.05 -22.60
N LEU A 383 -6.46 -9.12 -21.97
CA LEU A 383 -6.30 -10.52 -22.41
C LEU A 383 -7.08 -10.80 -23.70
N THR A 384 -6.46 -11.44 -24.69
CA THR A 384 -7.15 -12.07 -25.83
C THR A 384 -7.21 -13.59 -25.68
N GLN A 385 -8.18 -14.21 -26.36
CA GLN A 385 -8.75 -15.53 -26.06
C GLN A 385 -8.06 -16.71 -26.80
N ASP A 386 -6.83 -16.55 -27.30
CA ASP A 386 -6.22 -17.46 -28.29
C ASP A 386 -5.00 -18.29 -27.80
N ASP A 387 -4.86 -18.56 -26.49
CA ASP A 387 -3.61 -19.10 -25.94
C ASP A 387 -3.61 -20.59 -25.59
N ILE A 388 -3.98 -21.43 -26.57
CA ILE A 388 -3.94 -22.90 -26.38
C ILE A 388 -3.18 -23.56 -27.53
N THR A 389 -1.86 -23.37 -27.60
CA THR A 389 -0.95 -24.24 -28.38
C THR A 389 0.36 -24.49 -27.62
N ASP A 390 0.99 -25.65 -27.82
CA ASP A 390 2.31 -26.04 -27.26
C ASP A 390 3.49 -25.56 -28.14
N GLU A 391 3.22 -24.67 -29.08
CA GLU A 391 4.22 -24.20 -30.04
C GLU A 391 5.21 -23.22 -29.39
N GLU A 392 6.44 -23.18 -29.92
CA GLU A 392 7.46 -22.25 -29.47
C GLU A 392 7.04 -20.80 -29.81
N PRO A 393 6.98 -19.88 -28.84
CA PRO A 393 6.59 -18.50 -29.12
C PRO A 393 7.63 -17.80 -30.00
N LEU A 394 7.15 -17.32 -31.16
CA LEU A 394 7.99 -16.70 -32.19
C LEU A 394 8.31 -15.23 -31.89
N GLU A 395 7.46 -14.54 -31.13
CA GLU A 395 7.54 -13.10 -30.85
C GLU A 395 7.57 -12.77 -29.35
N ASP A 396 7.81 -11.49 -29.02
CA ASP A 396 7.72 -10.99 -27.64
C ASP A 396 6.26 -11.05 -27.15
N ASP A 397 6.03 -11.45 -25.89
CA ASP A 397 4.70 -11.54 -25.28
C ASP A 397 4.79 -11.19 -23.78
N ILE A 398 5.03 -9.90 -23.47
CA ILE A 398 5.11 -9.39 -22.09
C ILE A 398 3.73 -8.86 -21.69
N ARG A 399 3.17 -9.45 -20.64
CA ARG A 399 1.86 -9.12 -20.06
C ARG A 399 2.04 -8.71 -18.61
N THR A 400 1.54 -7.54 -18.27
CA THR A 400 1.60 -7.00 -16.91
C THR A 400 0.54 -7.66 -16.04
N LYS A 401 0.95 -8.27 -14.92
CA LYS A 401 0.00 -8.76 -13.90
C LYS A 401 -0.54 -7.61 -13.07
N ASP A 402 -1.84 -7.65 -12.76
CA ASP A 402 -2.48 -6.72 -11.83
C ASP A 402 -1.83 -6.82 -10.43
N THR A 403 -1.45 -5.67 -9.88
CA THR A 403 -0.86 -5.51 -8.55
C THR A 403 -1.88 -5.01 -7.53
N SER A 404 -3.15 -4.86 -7.93
CA SER A 404 -4.25 -4.43 -7.05
C SER A 404 -4.76 -5.56 -6.14
N THR A 405 -5.31 -5.19 -4.99
CA THR A 405 -5.84 -6.12 -3.98
C THR A 405 -7.12 -6.81 -4.48
N PHE A 406 -7.02 -8.08 -4.86
CA PHE A 406 -8.18 -8.93 -5.19
C PHE A 406 -8.35 -10.08 -4.19
N THR A 407 -9.53 -10.16 -3.58
CA THR A 407 -9.95 -11.25 -2.68
C THR A 407 -10.46 -12.47 -3.43
N ARG A 408 -9.73 -13.59 -3.37
CA ARG A 408 -10.29 -14.96 -3.35
C ARG A 408 -9.29 -15.99 -2.79
N ASN A 409 -9.85 -17.08 -2.27
CA ASN A 409 -9.37 -17.98 -1.22
C ASN A 409 -8.19 -18.94 -1.56
N ILE A 410 -7.41 -19.21 -0.50
CA ILE A 410 -6.50 -20.33 -0.15
C ILE A 410 -5.06 -20.37 -0.74
N GLU A 411 -4.11 -20.31 0.21
CA GLU A 411 -2.68 -20.74 0.29
C GLU A 411 -1.54 -19.98 -0.42
N THR A 412 -1.74 -18.71 -0.75
CA THR A 412 -0.65 -17.72 -0.74
C THR A 412 -1.26 -16.42 -0.25
N THR A 413 -0.73 -15.80 0.80
CA THR A 413 -1.30 -14.53 1.28
C THR A 413 -1.28 -13.52 0.13
N GLN A 414 -2.35 -12.73 -0.01
CA GLN A 414 -2.49 -11.77 -1.12
C GLN A 414 -1.26 -10.86 -1.24
N LEU A 415 -0.64 -10.55 -0.11
CA LEU A 415 0.62 -9.81 -0.03
C LEU A 415 1.77 -10.50 -0.78
N VAL A 416 2.04 -11.78 -0.52
CA VAL A 416 3.12 -12.53 -1.19
C VAL A 416 2.91 -12.56 -2.70
N ARG A 417 1.66 -12.72 -3.14
CA ARG A 417 1.30 -12.66 -4.57
C ARG A 417 1.53 -11.27 -5.18
N GLN A 418 1.16 -10.21 -4.45
CA GLN A 418 1.36 -8.83 -4.91
C GLN A 418 2.85 -8.53 -5.11
N VAL A 419 3.70 -8.90 -4.13
CA VAL A 419 5.15 -8.73 -4.22
C VAL A 419 5.73 -9.53 -5.39
N HIS A 420 5.30 -10.78 -5.57
CA HIS A 420 5.72 -11.61 -6.71
C HIS A 420 5.39 -10.94 -8.05
N ASN A 421 4.16 -10.45 -8.23
CA ASN A 421 3.74 -9.76 -9.45
C ASN A 421 4.59 -8.51 -9.74
N GLN A 422 4.88 -7.70 -8.71
CA GLN A 422 5.73 -6.51 -8.85
C GLN A 422 7.14 -6.88 -9.34
N ILE A 423 7.77 -7.89 -8.73
CA ILE A 423 9.09 -8.37 -9.13
C ILE A 423 9.06 -8.92 -10.56
N GLN A 424 8.05 -9.74 -10.89
CA GLN A 424 7.92 -10.34 -12.22
C GLN A 424 7.78 -9.27 -13.32
N ASN A 425 6.88 -8.30 -13.12
CA ASN A 425 6.65 -7.22 -14.08
C ASN A 425 7.93 -6.38 -14.28
N GLY A 426 8.58 -5.97 -13.18
CA GLY A 426 9.82 -5.20 -13.22
C GLY A 426 10.94 -5.94 -13.94
N PHE A 427 11.16 -7.21 -13.57
CA PHE A 427 12.26 -8.00 -14.11
C PHE A 427 12.07 -8.33 -15.60
N ALA A 428 10.84 -8.61 -16.05
CA ALA A 428 10.57 -8.83 -17.48
C ALA A 428 10.92 -7.59 -18.33
N GLN A 429 10.56 -6.41 -17.82
CA GLN A 429 10.90 -5.14 -18.46
C GLN A 429 12.41 -4.86 -18.43
N TYR A 430 13.08 -5.16 -17.32
CA TYR A 430 14.54 -5.09 -17.20
C TYR A 430 15.24 -5.98 -18.25
N LEU A 431 14.80 -7.23 -18.39
CA LEU A 431 15.35 -8.16 -19.39
C LEU A 431 15.17 -7.62 -20.80
N LYS A 432 14.01 -7.06 -21.12
CA LYS A 432 13.75 -6.52 -22.46
C LYS A 432 14.64 -5.31 -22.79
N ARG A 433 14.88 -4.43 -21.81
CA ARG A 433 15.82 -3.31 -21.95
C ARG A 433 17.26 -3.77 -22.11
N THR A 434 17.67 -4.75 -21.31
CA THR A 434 19.06 -5.24 -21.24
C THR A 434 19.43 -6.08 -22.46
N PHE A 435 18.48 -6.87 -22.98
CA PHE A 435 18.66 -7.77 -24.12
C PHE A 435 17.65 -7.46 -25.23
N PRO A 436 17.80 -6.32 -25.93
CA PRO A 436 16.79 -5.86 -26.89
C PRO A 436 16.62 -6.77 -28.10
N GLN A 437 17.65 -7.56 -28.44
CA GLN A 437 17.64 -8.53 -29.53
C GLN A 437 17.04 -9.88 -29.13
N ASP A 438 17.02 -10.19 -27.84
CA ASP A 438 16.40 -11.41 -27.34
C ASP A 438 14.88 -11.27 -27.38
N LYS A 439 14.20 -12.40 -27.51
CA LYS A 439 12.76 -12.47 -27.31
C LYS A 439 12.46 -12.73 -25.84
N VAL A 440 11.57 -11.94 -25.27
CA VAL A 440 11.16 -12.02 -23.86
C VAL A 440 9.65 -12.17 -23.78
N GLY A 441 9.18 -13.03 -22.89
CA GLY A 441 7.75 -13.14 -22.62
C GLY A 441 7.43 -13.59 -21.21
N THR A 442 6.19 -13.34 -20.82
CA THR A 442 5.61 -13.67 -19.51
C THR A 442 4.35 -14.49 -19.72
N GLU A 443 4.21 -15.58 -18.97
CA GLU A 443 3.11 -16.57 -19.01
C GLU A 443 2.30 -16.75 -20.30
N ARG A 444 2.64 -17.82 -21.03
CA ARG A 444 1.68 -18.83 -21.51
C ARG A 444 2.10 -20.20 -20.92
N LYS A 445 1.31 -20.76 -19.99
CA LYS A 445 1.48 -22.10 -19.35
C LYS A 445 2.56 -22.26 -18.26
N ARG A 446 2.49 -21.47 -17.18
CA ARG A 446 3.17 -21.69 -15.86
C ARG A 446 4.59 -21.13 -15.68
N ILE A 447 5.34 -20.82 -16.74
CA ILE A 447 6.66 -20.18 -16.59
C ILE A 447 6.46 -18.68 -16.27
N ASP A 448 7.05 -18.18 -15.17
CA ASP A 448 6.96 -16.77 -14.79
C ASP A 448 7.48 -15.85 -15.90
N ILE A 449 8.74 -16.05 -16.34
CA ILE A 449 9.36 -15.29 -17.44
C ILE A 449 10.27 -16.23 -18.26
N TRP A 450 10.31 -16.03 -19.57
CA TRP A 450 11.27 -16.69 -20.45
C TRP A 450 12.01 -15.66 -21.32
N ARG A 451 13.25 -15.99 -21.67
CA ARG A 451 14.06 -15.25 -22.65
C ARG A 451 14.72 -16.23 -23.62
N ARG A 452 14.79 -15.90 -24.90
CA ARG A 452 15.53 -16.72 -25.87
C ARG A 452 16.31 -15.88 -26.87
N ASN A 453 17.40 -16.46 -27.33
CA ASN A 453 18.14 -16.04 -28.52
C ASN A 453 18.31 -17.25 -29.46
N ASP A 454 19.20 -17.13 -30.44
CA ASP A 454 19.39 -18.17 -31.46
C ASP A 454 19.98 -19.48 -30.92
N ASP A 455 20.68 -19.43 -29.78
CA ASP A 455 21.42 -20.58 -29.22
C ASP A 455 20.83 -21.11 -27.91
N SER A 456 20.13 -20.27 -27.16
CA SER A 456 19.80 -20.52 -25.75
C SER A 456 18.38 -20.11 -25.37
N PHE A 457 17.81 -20.88 -24.45
CA PHE A 457 16.50 -20.65 -23.85
C PHE A 457 16.64 -20.53 -22.32
N TYR A 458 16.32 -19.36 -21.78
CA TYR A 458 16.36 -19.06 -20.35
C TYR A 458 14.96 -19.14 -19.76
N ILE A 459 14.83 -19.91 -18.68
CA ILE A 459 13.61 -20.07 -17.90
C ILE A 459 13.85 -19.39 -16.56
N TYR A 460 13.10 -18.34 -16.28
CA TYR A 460 13.19 -17.61 -15.02
C TYR A 460 12.00 -17.94 -14.14
N GLU A 461 12.28 -18.28 -12.90
CA GLU A 461 11.29 -18.51 -11.86
C GLU A 461 11.46 -17.46 -10.77
N VAL A 462 10.44 -16.60 -10.61
CA VAL A 462 10.48 -15.47 -9.68
C VAL A 462 9.97 -15.93 -8.32
N LYS A 463 10.70 -15.56 -7.26
CA LYS A 463 10.29 -15.82 -5.89
C LYS A 463 10.40 -14.56 -5.04
N PRO A 464 9.33 -14.19 -4.30
CA PRO A 464 9.29 -12.94 -3.54
C PRO A 464 9.93 -13.06 -2.15
N TYR A 465 10.71 -14.11 -1.89
CA TYR A 465 11.21 -14.42 -0.56
C TYR A 465 12.46 -13.62 -0.23
N ASN A 466 12.68 -13.43 1.07
CA ASN A 466 13.76 -12.61 1.61
C ASN A 466 15.06 -13.39 1.85
N SER A 467 15.22 -14.54 1.21
CA SER A 467 16.47 -15.31 1.22
C SER A 467 16.64 -16.07 -0.09
N ALA A 468 17.86 -16.09 -0.62
CA ALA A 468 18.16 -16.83 -1.84
C ALA A 468 17.91 -18.33 -1.65
N PHE A 469 18.16 -18.86 -0.45
CA PHE A 469 17.87 -20.25 -0.11
C PHE A 469 16.40 -20.61 -0.28
N ALA A 470 15.48 -19.80 0.26
CA ALA A 470 14.04 -20.04 0.13
C ALA A 470 13.61 -19.91 -1.34
N CYS A 471 14.08 -18.88 -2.05
CA CYS A 471 13.83 -18.72 -3.48
C CYS A 471 14.25 -19.97 -4.26
N ILE A 472 15.50 -20.44 -4.07
CA ILE A 472 16.03 -21.59 -4.78
C ILE A 472 15.23 -22.86 -4.45
N ARG A 473 14.95 -23.11 -3.16
CA ARG A 473 14.24 -24.33 -2.73
C ARG A 473 12.84 -24.42 -3.31
N GLU A 474 12.08 -23.32 -3.30
CA GLU A 474 10.70 -23.29 -3.80
C GLU A 474 10.63 -23.22 -5.33
N ALA A 475 11.63 -22.63 -6.00
CA ALA A 475 11.70 -22.54 -7.45
C ALA A 475 12.18 -23.83 -8.13
N LEU A 476 13.05 -24.61 -7.47
CA LEU A 476 13.77 -25.71 -8.13
C LEU A 476 12.82 -26.75 -8.75
N GLY A 477 11.77 -27.15 -8.03
CA GLY A 477 10.79 -28.11 -8.54
C GLY A 477 10.07 -27.62 -9.81
N GLN A 478 9.67 -26.35 -9.81
CA GLN A 478 9.01 -25.70 -10.94
C GLN A 478 9.95 -25.59 -12.15
N LEU A 479 11.17 -25.09 -11.93
CA LEU A 479 12.19 -25.01 -12.97
C LEU A 479 12.50 -26.37 -13.58
N THR A 480 12.58 -27.44 -12.78
CA THR A 480 12.80 -28.79 -13.32
C THR A 480 11.62 -29.32 -14.12
N ASP A 481 10.37 -29.04 -13.71
CA ASP A 481 9.17 -29.40 -14.46
C ASP A 481 9.13 -28.66 -15.81
N TYR A 482 9.48 -27.37 -15.82
CA TYR A 482 9.56 -26.57 -17.06
C TYR A 482 10.69 -27.05 -17.97
N ALA A 483 11.85 -27.36 -17.41
CA ALA A 483 12.98 -27.90 -18.15
C ALA A 483 12.62 -29.24 -18.83
N PHE A 484 11.84 -30.08 -18.15
CA PHE A 484 11.36 -31.35 -18.69
C PHE A 484 10.25 -31.20 -19.73
N SER A 485 9.23 -30.38 -19.44
CA SER A 485 8.03 -30.24 -20.25
C SER A 485 8.25 -29.45 -21.55
N LYS A 486 9.16 -28.46 -21.55
CA LYS A 486 9.40 -27.63 -22.74
C LYS A 486 10.26 -28.39 -23.77
N ARG A 487 9.69 -28.69 -24.94
CA ARG A 487 10.45 -29.29 -26.05
C ARG A 487 11.08 -28.18 -26.89
N THR A 488 12.41 -28.12 -26.89
CA THR A 488 13.20 -27.21 -27.73
C THR A 488 14.56 -27.83 -28.02
N LEU A 489 15.18 -27.45 -29.13
CA LEU A 489 16.55 -27.81 -29.47
C LEU A 489 17.58 -26.85 -28.85
N LEU A 490 17.12 -25.70 -28.35
CA LEU A 490 17.96 -24.70 -27.70
C LEU A 490 18.48 -25.21 -26.36
N GLU A 491 19.67 -24.75 -26.01
CA GLU A 491 20.25 -25.08 -24.72
C GLU A 491 19.52 -24.35 -23.59
N LYS A 492 19.11 -25.07 -22.55
CA LYS A 492 18.27 -24.53 -21.47
C LYS A 492 19.11 -24.03 -20.28
N TYR A 493 18.80 -22.83 -19.83
CA TYR A 493 19.33 -22.23 -18.62
C TYR A 493 18.18 -22.00 -17.63
N LEU A 494 18.35 -22.47 -16.40
CA LEU A 494 17.36 -22.36 -15.34
C LEU A 494 17.81 -21.28 -14.37
N VAL A 495 16.98 -20.26 -14.18
CA VAL A 495 17.35 -19.09 -13.40
C VAL A 495 16.32 -18.87 -12.32
N VAL A 496 16.76 -18.86 -11.07
CA VAL A 496 15.93 -18.44 -9.94
C VAL A 496 16.13 -16.94 -9.77
N VAL A 497 15.04 -16.18 -9.76
CA VAL A 497 15.09 -14.72 -9.56
C VAL A 497 14.55 -14.39 -8.17
N GLY A 498 15.38 -13.71 -7.37
CA GLY A 498 15.00 -13.20 -6.05
C GLY A 498 15.47 -11.76 -5.85
N THR A 499 15.17 -11.18 -4.68
CA THR A 499 15.48 -9.77 -4.38
C THR A 499 16.66 -9.57 -3.43
N GLN A 500 17.12 -10.64 -2.79
CA GLN A 500 18.21 -10.59 -1.81
C GLN A 500 19.46 -11.26 -2.35
N PRO A 501 20.65 -10.65 -2.19
CA PRO A 501 21.90 -11.30 -2.56
C PRO A 501 22.14 -12.53 -1.67
N PRO A 502 22.69 -13.63 -2.20
CA PRO A 502 22.95 -14.83 -1.42
C PRO A 502 24.12 -14.62 -0.44
N ASP A 503 24.01 -15.18 0.76
CA ASP A 503 25.14 -15.27 1.70
C ASP A 503 26.12 -16.41 1.34
N ASP A 504 27.23 -16.52 2.08
CA ASP A 504 28.25 -17.56 1.87
C ASP A 504 27.69 -19.00 1.96
N ARG A 505 26.71 -19.23 2.83
CA ARG A 505 26.07 -20.55 2.99
C ARG A 505 25.16 -20.84 1.79
N GLU A 506 24.41 -19.85 1.33
CA GLU A 506 23.51 -19.95 0.18
C GLU A 506 24.28 -20.16 -1.12
N LEU A 507 25.43 -19.49 -1.28
CA LEU A 507 26.35 -19.74 -2.40
C LEU A 507 26.89 -21.17 -2.40
N ARG A 508 27.27 -21.72 -1.23
CA ARG A 508 27.67 -23.13 -1.13
C ARG A 508 26.53 -24.07 -1.49
N TYR A 509 25.29 -23.73 -1.11
CA TYR A 509 24.11 -24.52 -1.47
C TYR A 509 23.84 -24.50 -2.98
N LEU A 510 23.89 -23.32 -3.61
CA LEU A 510 23.75 -23.18 -5.07
C LEU A 510 24.82 -24.00 -5.80
N LYS A 511 26.08 -23.90 -5.38
CA LYS A 511 27.19 -24.69 -5.93
C LYS A 511 26.94 -26.19 -5.81
N PHE A 512 26.49 -26.65 -4.64
CA PHE A 512 26.13 -28.05 -4.43
C PHE A 512 25.05 -28.54 -5.40
N LEU A 513 23.98 -27.76 -5.61
CA LEU A 513 22.93 -28.12 -6.56
C LEU A 513 23.46 -28.24 -8.00
N LYS A 514 24.31 -27.30 -8.42
CA LYS A 514 24.90 -27.31 -9.76
C LYS A 514 25.78 -28.52 -10.01
N GLU A 515 26.66 -28.84 -9.07
CA GLU A 515 27.63 -29.94 -9.20
C GLU A 515 26.97 -31.32 -9.20
N ASN A 516 25.80 -31.46 -8.53
CA ASN A 516 25.18 -32.76 -8.30
C ASN A 516 23.92 -33.01 -9.15
N ILE A 517 23.24 -31.98 -9.65
CA ILE A 517 21.96 -32.13 -10.37
C ILE A 517 22.14 -32.01 -11.89
N GLY A 518 23.30 -31.53 -12.38
CA GLY A 518 23.62 -31.48 -13.81
C GLY A 518 22.79 -30.46 -14.62
N LEU A 519 22.10 -29.55 -13.93
CA LEU A 519 21.32 -28.47 -14.54
C LEU A 519 22.17 -27.21 -14.66
N LYS A 520 21.97 -26.43 -15.73
CA LYS A 520 22.52 -25.08 -15.88
C LYS A 520 21.73 -24.08 -15.03
N LEU A 521 21.85 -24.25 -13.72
CA LEU A 521 21.16 -23.46 -12.70
C LEU A 521 21.99 -22.23 -12.32
N SER A 522 21.35 -21.07 -12.20
CA SER A 522 21.89 -19.86 -11.59
C SER A 522 20.85 -19.18 -10.70
N TYR A 523 21.32 -18.33 -9.79
CA TYR A 523 20.49 -17.41 -9.02
C TYR A 523 20.75 -15.98 -9.50
N GLU A 524 19.71 -15.19 -9.65
CA GLU A 524 19.79 -13.81 -10.11
C GLU A 524 19.09 -12.89 -9.10
N CYS A 525 19.84 -11.94 -8.55
CA CYS A 525 19.36 -10.98 -7.58
C CYS A 525 18.96 -9.69 -8.32
N TYR A 526 17.66 -9.42 -8.37
CA TYR A 526 17.10 -8.25 -9.03
C TYR A 526 16.63 -7.19 -8.01
N SER A 527 17.06 -5.95 -8.21
CA SER A 527 16.58 -4.78 -7.48
C SER A 527 15.62 -3.97 -8.36
N ILE A 528 14.37 -3.83 -7.90
CA ILE A 528 13.37 -3.00 -8.59
C ILE A 528 13.74 -1.52 -8.50
N GLU A 529 14.23 -1.07 -7.34
CA GLU A 529 14.53 0.34 -7.08
C GLU A 529 15.71 0.84 -7.93
N GLU A 530 16.74 0.01 -8.08
CA GLU A 530 17.93 0.35 -8.86
C GLU A 530 17.81 -0.08 -10.33
N ASP A 531 16.74 -0.80 -10.68
CA ASP A 531 16.53 -1.46 -11.97
C ASP A 531 17.77 -2.22 -12.48
N CYS A 532 18.40 -2.97 -11.58
CA CYS A 532 19.66 -3.66 -11.82
C CYS A 532 19.58 -5.13 -11.37
N SER A 533 20.43 -5.98 -11.95
CA SER A 533 20.45 -7.39 -11.63
C SER A 533 21.87 -7.96 -11.57
N ILE A 534 22.13 -8.85 -10.60
CA ILE A 534 23.42 -9.51 -10.41
C ILE A 534 23.23 -11.03 -10.45
N ILE A 535 23.98 -11.70 -11.33
CA ILE A 535 23.92 -13.15 -11.51
C ILE A 535 24.97 -13.83 -10.63
N TYR A 536 24.53 -14.86 -9.91
CA TYR A 536 25.32 -15.77 -9.12
C TYR A 536 25.24 -17.16 -9.76
N SER A 537 26.39 -17.67 -10.17
CA SER A 537 26.52 -18.97 -10.82
C SER A 537 27.37 -19.89 -9.99
#